data_AF-A0A1Q4VX76-F1
#
_entry.id   AF-A0A1Q4VX76-F1
#
_cell.length_a   1.000
_cell.length_b   1.000
_cell.length_c   1.000
_cell.angle_alpha   90.00
_cell.angle_beta   90.00
_cell.angle_gamma   90.00
#
_symmetry.space_group_name_H-M   'P 1'
#
loop_
_entity.id
_entity.type
_entity.pdbx_description
1 polymer ?
#
loop_
_entity_poly.entity_id
_entity_poly.type
_entity_poly.pdbx_seq_one_letter_code
_entity_poly.pdbx_strand_id
1 'polypeptide(L)'
;MEVSEPPYPHPVEETASKVRQVLRKAATEFARTCDPADPASAHDALGAHLGYQRSLPSSPPVVFEAALTLDLLPDDRSAVAALLAAQRKQTVADVLRRQKIEALARELTNPAAVLARWIEQDHADWAQPPCEDAVRTIAQSFAQYRPAHERTAEFEALELIRDFLDSFPDLSQKQMLYALLAGGMHHTNRPEHAAKAAALLDGRTPPAPDGEA
;
A
#
# COMPACT_ATOMS: atom_id res chain seq x y z
N MET A 1 60.30 33.20 -24.62
CA MET A 1 60.63 31.76 -24.57
C MET A 1 59.55 31.05 -25.36
N GLU A 2 59.87 30.69 -26.61
CA GLU A 2 58.99 29.86 -27.44
C GLU A 2 58.96 28.46 -26.83
N VAL A 3 57.80 28.04 -26.35
CA VAL A 3 57.58 26.64 -25.96
C VAL A 3 57.48 25.87 -27.27
N SER A 4 58.61 25.34 -27.73
CA SER A 4 58.66 24.41 -28.87
C SER A 4 57.68 23.29 -28.60
N GLU A 5 56.63 23.18 -29.41
CA GLU A 5 55.77 22.00 -29.44
C GLU A 5 56.66 20.76 -29.56
N PRO A 6 56.45 19.71 -28.73
CA PRO A 6 57.17 18.45 -28.88
C PRO A 6 57.00 17.93 -30.32
N PRO A 7 58.00 17.27 -30.92
CA PRO A 7 57.90 16.78 -32.28
C PRO A 7 56.94 15.60 -32.33
N TYR A 8 55.64 15.90 -32.42
CA TYR A 8 54.64 14.88 -32.66
C TYR A 8 54.71 14.49 -34.13
N PRO A 9 54.76 13.18 -34.44
CA PRO A 9 55.02 12.70 -35.80
C PRO A 9 53.85 12.96 -36.76
N HIS A 10 52.68 13.35 -36.25
CA HIS A 10 51.44 13.50 -37.00
C HIS A 10 50.62 14.72 -36.52
N PRO A 11 49.81 15.32 -37.40
CA PRO A 11 48.81 16.31 -37.00
C PRO A 11 47.88 15.78 -35.90
N VAL A 12 47.38 16.68 -35.05
CA VAL A 12 46.51 16.34 -33.91
C VAL A 12 45.27 15.54 -34.36
N GLU A 13 44.68 15.89 -35.50
CA GLU A 13 43.50 15.21 -36.06
C GLU A 13 43.79 13.76 -36.48
N GLU A 14 44.99 13.51 -37.01
CA GLU A 14 45.42 12.17 -37.41
C GLU A 14 45.70 11.30 -36.17
N THR A 15 46.32 11.89 -35.14
CA THR A 15 46.54 11.24 -33.84
C THR A 15 45.21 10.93 -33.15
N ALA A 16 44.26 11.87 -33.12
CA ALA A 16 42.92 11.65 -32.56
C ALA A 16 42.14 10.57 -33.33
N SER A 17 42.32 10.46 -34.63
CA SER A 17 41.71 9.41 -35.45
C SER A 17 42.31 8.04 -35.15
N LYS A 18 43.64 7.95 -34.98
CA LYS A 18 44.33 6.72 -34.54
C LYS A 18 43.90 6.29 -33.14
N VAL A 19 43.82 7.21 -32.17
CA VAL A 19 43.30 6.92 -30.82
C VAL A 19 41.86 6.37 -30.89
N ARG A 20 40.96 7.04 -31.63
CA ARG A 20 39.58 6.57 -31.81
C ARG A 20 39.49 5.18 -32.43
N GLN A 21 40.35 4.88 -33.41
CA GLN A 21 40.38 3.57 -34.04
C GLN A 21 40.83 2.47 -33.07
N VAL A 22 41.86 2.73 -32.26
CA VAL A 22 42.33 1.80 -31.21
C VAL A 22 41.24 1.56 -30.18
N LEU A 23 40.57 2.61 -29.70
CA LEU A 23 39.47 2.50 -28.73
C LEU A 23 38.26 1.74 -29.31
N ARG A 24 37.85 2.00 -30.55
CA ARG A 24 36.75 1.24 -31.20
C ARG A 24 37.08 -0.24 -31.36
N LYS A 25 38.29 -0.55 -31.78
CA LYS A 25 38.73 -1.94 -31.96
C LYS A 25 38.67 -2.68 -30.62
N ALA A 26 39.22 -2.09 -29.58
CA ALA A 26 39.18 -2.64 -28.22
C ALA A 26 37.76 -2.80 -27.68
N ALA A 27 36.90 -1.79 -27.86
CA ALA A 27 35.51 -1.86 -27.46
C ALA A 27 34.76 -2.99 -28.17
N THR A 28 35.00 -3.18 -29.48
CA THR A 28 34.36 -4.23 -30.28
C THR A 28 34.85 -5.62 -29.91
N GLU A 29 36.15 -5.77 -29.64
CA GLU A 29 36.74 -7.03 -29.16
C GLU A 29 36.18 -7.41 -27.79
N PHE A 30 36.09 -6.45 -26.86
CA PHE A 30 35.56 -6.70 -25.53
C PHE A 30 34.04 -6.95 -25.52
N ALA A 31 33.26 -6.19 -26.31
CA ALA A 31 31.81 -6.34 -26.38
C ALA A 31 31.36 -7.75 -26.82
N ARG A 32 32.18 -8.48 -27.57
CA ARG A 32 31.90 -9.88 -27.95
C ARG A 32 31.96 -10.86 -26.77
N THR A 33 32.60 -10.46 -25.68
CA THR A 33 32.74 -11.28 -24.46
C THR A 33 31.69 -10.96 -23.40
N CYS A 34 30.90 -9.90 -23.61
CA CYS A 34 29.84 -9.49 -22.70
C CYS A 34 28.54 -10.25 -22.96
N ASP A 35 27.76 -10.45 -21.90
CA ASP A 35 26.41 -11.02 -22.00
C ASP A 35 25.45 -9.99 -22.62
N PRO A 36 24.78 -10.29 -23.76
CA PRO A 36 23.81 -9.38 -24.37
C PRO A 36 22.53 -9.20 -23.53
N ALA A 37 22.26 -10.08 -22.56
CA ALA A 37 21.09 -9.97 -21.67
C ALA A 37 21.31 -8.97 -20.53
N ASP A 38 22.54 -8.57 -20.24
CA ASP A 38 22.89 -7.62 -19.19
C ASP A 38 23.72 -6.44 -19.73
N PRO A 39 23.06 -5.48 -20.41
CA PRO A 39 23.74 -4.32 -20.98
C PRO A 39 24.35 -3.41 -19.91
N ALA A 40 23.84 -3.44 -18.66
CA ALA A 40 24.35 -2.63 -17.57
C ALA A 40 25.73 -3.14 -17.11
N SER A 41 25.84 -4.44 -16.83
CA SER A 41 27.14 -5.03 -16.47
C SER A 41 28.14 -5.00 -17.62
N ALA A 42 27.67 -5.23 -18.86
CA ALA A 42 28.49 -5.13 -20.06
C ALA A 42 29.10 -3.74 -20.24
N HIS A 43 28.33 -2.70 -19.92
CA HIS A 43 28.76 -1.31 -19.97
C HIS A 43 29.86 -1.01 -18.95
N ASP A 44 29.65 -1.37 -17.68
CA ASP A 44 30.61 -1.08 -16.61
C ASP A 44 31.94 -1.81 -16.87
N ALA A 45 31.86 -3.06 -17.33
CA ALA A 45 33.01 -3.85 -17.72
C ALA A 45 33.76 -3.23 -18.91
N LEU A 46 33.04 -2.68 -19.91
CA LEU A 46 33.63 -1.99 -21.05
C LEU A 46 34.28 -0.65 -20.64
N GLY A 47 33.65 0.11 -19.74
CA GLY A 47 34.23 1.32 -19.16
C GLY A 47 35.56 1.04 -18.45
N ALA A 48 35.59 0.00 -17.60
CA ALA A 48 36.81 -0.45 -16.94
C ALA A 48 37.88 -0.93 -17.95
N HIS A 49 37.48 -1.65 -19.00
CA HIS A 49 38.40 -2.14 -20.03
C HIS A 49 39.02 -1.03 -20.90
N LEU A 50 38.25 0.02 -21.20
CA LEU A 50 38.73 1.17 -21.96
C LEU A 50 39.56 2.14 -21.10
N GLY A 51 39.38 2.12 -19.78
CA GLY A 51 40.13 2.90 -18.80
C GLY A 51 41.62 2.56 -18.68
N TYR A 52 42.07 1.41 -19.16
CA TYR A 52 43.48 1.05 -19.13
C TYR A 52 44.33 1.96 -20.03
N GLN A 53 45.51 2.33 -19.52
CA GLN A 53 46.51 3.09 -20.26
C GLN A 53 46.95 2.34 -21.52
N ARG A 54 46.97 3.03 -22.66
CA ARG A 54 47.30 2.48 -23.98
C ARG A 54 48.31 3.37 -24.70
N SER A 55 49.07 2.78 -25.61
CA SER A 55 50.07 3.50 -26.40
C SER A 55 49.79 3.35 -27.90
N LEU A 56 49.95 4.44 -28.64
CA LEU A 56 50.04 4.37 -30.10
C LEU A 56 51.44 3.94 -30.53
N PRO A 57 51.57 3.11 -31.59
CA PRO A 57 52.84 2.77 -32.20
C PRO A 57 53.34 3.96 -33.06
N SER A 58 53.65 5.07 -32.41
CA SER A 58 54.25 6.27 -33.00
C SER A 58 55.66 6.46 -32.45
N SER A 59 56.51 7.21 -33.16
CA SER A 59 57.82 7.63 -32.66
C SER A 59 57.88 9.15 -32.61
N PRO A 60 57.88 9.78 -31.42
CA PRO A 60 57.79 9.19 -30.08
C PRO A 60 56.43 8.54 -29.76
N PRO A 61 56.38 7.59 -28.80
CA PRO A 61 55.15 6.89 -28.42
C PRO A 61 54.18 7.83 -27.72
N VAL A 62 52.94 7.85 -28.19
CA VAL A 62 51.84 8.62 -27.57
C VAL A 62 51.06 7.71 -26.62
N VAL A 63 51.08 8.02 -25.34
CA VAL A 63 50.33 7.30 -24.29
C VAL A 63 49.03 8.03 -23.99
N PHE A 64 47.94 7.29 -23.83
CA PHE A 64 46.61 7.85 -23.58
C PHE A 64 45.78 6.96 -22.66
N GLU A 65 44.81 7.59 -21.99
CA GLU A 65 43.78 6.97 -21.16
C GLU A 65 42.41 7.41 -21.69
N ALA A 66 41.39 6.56 -21.55
CA ALA A 66 40.05 6.87 -22.01
C ALA A 66 39.04 6.69 -20.87
N ALA A 67 38.15 7.67 -20.70
CA ALA A 67 37.00 7.55 -19.83
C ALA A 67 35.74 7.40 -20.70
N LEU A 68 34.86 6.48 -20.31
CA LEU A 68 33.56 6.31 -20.92
C LEU A 68 32.51 7.03 -20.05
N THR A 69 31.86 8.06 -20.61
CA THR A 69 30.72 8.73 -19.98
C THR A 69 29.47 8.44 -20.81
N LEU A 70 28.49 7.79 -20.20
CA LEU A 70 27.23 7.47 -20.86
C LEU A 70 26.13 8.34 -20.27
N ASP A 71 25.75 9.34 -21.04
CA ASP A 71 24.60 10.18 -20.75
C ASP A 71 23.45 9.79 -21.67
N LEU A 72 22.24 9.76 -21.12
CA LEU A 72 21.03 9.72 -21.93
C LEU A 72 20.98 10.95 -22.83
N LEU A 73 20.48 10.80 -24.06
CA LEU A 73 20.21 11.95 -24.91
C LEU A 73 19.24 12.90 -24.19
N PRO A 74 19.32 14.22 -24.46
CA PRO A 74 18.43 15.20 -23.83
C PRO A 74 16.94 14.81 -23.96
N ASP A 75 16.56 14.29 -25.11
CA ASP A 75 15.19 13.84 -25.40
C ASP A 75 14.80 12.64 -24.54
N ASP A 76 15.68 11.63 -24.42
CA ASP A 76 15.45 10.45 -23.59
C ASP A 76 15.35 10.82 -22.10
N ARG A 77 16.19 11.74 -21.63
CA ARG A 77 16.10 12.28 -20.26
C ARG A 77 14.74 12.92 -20.01
N SER A 78 14.25 13.70 -20.96
CA SER A 78 12.95 14.35 -20.86
C SER A 78 11.80 13.33 -20.85
N ALA A 79 11.89 12.28 -21.67
CA ALA A 79 10.90 11.21 -21.75
C ALA A 79 10.83 10.40 -20.45
N VAL A 80 11.99 10.02 -19.89
CA VAL A 80 12.07 9.33 -18.60
C VAL A 80 11.53 10.20 -17.47
N ALA A 81 11.88 11.49 -17.44
CA ALA A 81 11.35 12.42 -16.45
C ALA A 81 9.81 12.56 -16.54
N ALA A 82 9.27 12.64 -17.75
CA ALA A 82 7.83 12.69 -17.99
C ALA A 82 7.13 11.40 -17.55
N LEU A 83 7.71 10.23 -17.86
CA LEU A 83 7.21 8.93 -17.43
C LEU A 83 7.17 8.81 -15.91
N LEU A 84 8.27 9.14 -15.24
CA LEU A 84 8.35 9.10 -13.78
C LEU A 84 7.37 10.08 -13.12
N ALA A 85 7.18 11.27 -13.70
CA ALA A 85 6.19 12.22 -13.24
C ALA A 85 4.76 11.68 -13.39
N ALA A 86 4.44 11.04 -14.51
CA ALA A 86 3.15 10.39 -14.73
C ALA A 86 2.91 9.23 -13.75
N GLN A 87 3.91 8.37 -13.55
CA GLN A 87 3.84 7.26 -12.62
C GLN A 87 3.61 7.73 -11.18
N ARG A 88 4.30 8.78 -10.74
CA ARG A 88 4.08 9.37 -9.40
C ARG A 88 2.67 9.90 -9.24
N LYS A 89 2.16 10.63 -10.25
CA LYS A 89 0.78 11.15 -10.25
C LYS A 89 -0.25 10.02 -10.17
N GLN A 90 -0.07 8.97 -10.96
CA GLN A 90 -0.94 7.80 -10.95
C GLN A 90 -0.92 7.10 -9.58
N THR A 91 0.26 6.89 -9.03
CA THR A 91 0.43 6.26 -7.70
C THR A 91 -0.32 7.04 -6.61
N VAL A 92 -0.19 8.38 -6.60
CA VAL A 92 -0.92 9.24 -5.66
C VAL A 92 -2.43 9.12 -5.86
N ALA A 93 -2.90 9.14 -7.11
CA ALA A 93 -4.32 9.00 -7.42
C ALA A 93 -4.90 7.65 -6.96
N ASP A 94 -4.14 6.56 -7.13
CA ASP A 94 -4.57 5.22 -6.73
C ASP A 94 -4.61 5.06 -5.20
N VAL A 95 -3.62 5.61 -4.48
CA VAL A 95 -3.64 5.65 -3.00
C VAL A 95 -4.84 6.43 -2.48
N LEU A 96 -5.11 7.62 -3.04
CA LEU A 96 -6.27 8.42 -2.65
C LEU A 96 -7.58 7.70 -2.95
N ARG A 97 -7.70 7.03 -4.10
CA ARG A 97 -8.90 6.26 -4.45
C ARG A 97 -9.11 5.12 -3.45
N ARG A 98 -8.07 4.39 -3.09
CA ARG A 98 -8.15 3.30 -2.10
C ARG A 98 -8.58 3.82 -0.73
N GLN A 99 -7.98 4.91 -0.24
CA GLN A 99 -8.36 5.53 1.03
C GLN A 99 -9.83 5.96 1.06
N LYS A 100 -10.33 6.55 -0.04
CA LYS A 100 -11.75 6.92 -0.17
C LYS A 100 -12.68 5.70 -0.09
N ILE A 101 -12.35 4.63 -0.81
CA ILE A 101 -13.15 3.39 -0.80
C ILE A 101 -13.15 2.76 0.60
N GLU A 102 -12.00 2.70 1.27
CA GLU A 102 -11.91 2.15 2.63
C GLU A 102 -12.69 2.98 3.66
N ALA A 103 -12.66 4.32 3.55
CA ALA A 103 -13.46 5.19 4.39
C ALA A 103 -14.96 4.97 4.18
N LEU A 104 -15.39 4.89 2.92
CA LEU A 104 -16.78 4.61 2.57
C LEU A 104 -17.24 3.24 3.05
N ALA A 105 -16.41 2.20 2.92
CA ALA A 105 -16.74 0.87 3.40
C ALA A 105 -16.96 0.84 4.92
N ARG A 106 -16.16 1.59 5.69
CA ARG A 106 -16.36 1.74 7.14
C ARG A 106 -17.66 2.48 7.44
N GLU A 107 -17.97 3.53 6.70
CA GLU A 107 -19.21 4.29 6.89
C GLU A 107 -20.45 3.42 6.61
N LEU A 108 -20.44 2.64 5.53
CA LEU A 108 -21.51 1.70 5.18
C LEU A 108 -21.72 0.58 6.21
N THR A 109 -20.76 0.35 7.10
CA THR A 109 -20.91 -0.62 8.20
C THR A 109 -21.84 -0.08 9.30
N ASN A 110 -22.04 1.24 9.39
CA ASN A 110 -22.90 1.86 10.38
C ASN A 110 -24.30 2.17 9.78
N PRO A 111 -25.36 1.43 10.16
CA PRO A 111 -26.69 1.63 9.61
C PRO A 111 -27.26 3.02 9.92
N ALA A 112 -26.90 3.64 11.05
CA ALA A 112 -27.31 5.00 11.37
C ALA A 112 -26.64 6.04 10.46
N ALA A 113 -25.40 5.80 10.04
CA ALA A 113 -24.69 6.68 9.10
C ALA A 113 -25.30 6.60 7.69
N VAL A 114 -25.65 5.39 7.23
CA VAL A 114 -26.36 5.18 5.96
C VAL A 114 -27.72 5.90 5.97
N LEU A 115 -28.47 5.79 7.06
CA LEU A 115 -29.77 6.45 7.20
C LEU A 115 -29.65 7.98 7.27
N ALA A 116 -28.64 8.51 7.99
CA ALA A 116 -28.35 9.95 7.99
C ALA A 116 -28.15 10.47 6.57
N ARG A 117 -27.33 9.76 5.79
CA ARG A 117 -27.04 10.09 4.40
C ARG A 117 -28.27 10.01 3.48
N TRP A 118 -29.17 9.03 3.70
CA TRP A 118 -30.41 8.93 2.93
C TRP A 118 -31.42 10.03 3.26
N ILE A 119 -31.45 10.51 4.50
CA ILE A 119 -32.34 11.59 4.95
C ILE A 119 -31.84 12.95 4.44
N GLU A 120 -30.53 13.15 4.37
CA GLU A 120 -29.92 14.42 3.95
C GLU A 120 -30.10 14.76 2.46
N GLN A 121 -30.58 13.83 1.62
CA GLN A 121 -31.11 13.98 0.24
C GLN A 121 -30.39 14.90 -0.78
N ASP A 122 -29.22 15.46 -0.51
CA ASP A 122 -28.43 16.17 -1.51
C ASP A 122 -27.45 15.20 -2.19
N HIS A 123 -27.70 14.96 -3.48
CA HIS A 123 -26.92 14.20 -4.45
C HIS A 123 -25.56 13.63 -3.98
N ALA A 124 -25.61 12.50 -3.26
CA ALA A 124 -24.65 11.41 -3.24
C ALA A 124 -23.15 11.80 -3.37
N ASP A 125 -22.69 12.86 -2.68
CA ASP A 125 -21.25 13.07 -2.52
C ASP A 125 -20.74 12.10 -1.45
N TRP A 126 -20.47 10.88 -1.90
CA TRP A 126 -19.86 9.81 -1.12
C TRP A 126 -18.44 10.15 -0.64
N ALA A 127 -17.87 11.29 -1.05
CA ALA A 127 -16.61 11.78 -0.53
C ALA A 127 -16.76 12.52 0.81
N GLN A 128 -17.97 12.94 1.21
CA GLN A 128 -18.22 13.68 2.44
C GLN A 128 -19.05 12.84 3.41
N PRO A 129 -18.56 12.54 4.63
CA PRO A 129 -19.32 11.80 5.61
C PRO A 129 -20.50 12.64 6.17
N PRO A 130 -21.62 12.01 6.56
CA PRO A 130 -22.72 12.70 7.22
C PRO A 130 -22.28 13.28 8.57
N CYS A 131 -23.00 14.31 9.03
CA CYS A 131 -22.70 14.97 10.29
C CYS A 131 -22.76 13.97 11.48
N GLU A 132 -21.73 13.92 12.32
CA GLU A 132 -21.67 13.00 13.47
C GLU A 132 -22.89 13.18 14.41
N ASP A 133 -23.38 14.41 14.57
CA ASP A 133 -24.56 14.70 15.37
C ASP A 133 -25.84 14.07 14.78
N ALA A 134 -25.97 14.08 13.46
CA ALA A 134 -27.10 13.45 12.76
C ALA A 134 -27.05 11.93 12.93
N VAL A 135 -25.87 11.32 12.72
CA VAL A 135 -25.65 9.88 12.93
C VAL A 135 -25.99 9.48 14.37
N ARG A 136 -25.51 10.23 15.35
CA ARG A 136 -25.78 9.98 16.77
C ARG A 136 -27.26 10.12 17.10
N THR A 137 -27.93 11.14 16.58
CA THR A 137 -29.36 11.38 16.83
C THR A 137 -30.20 10.24 16.26
N ILE A 138 -29.89 9.77 15.04
CA ILE A 138 -30.57 8.63 14.42
C ILE A 138 -30.29 7.36 15.22
N ALA A 139 -29.03 7.10 15.59
CA ALA A 139 -28.68 5.94 16.40
C ALA A 139 -29.43 5.93 17.74
N GLN A 140 -29.51 7.08 18.42
CA GLN A 140 -30.28 7.23 19.66
C GLN A 140 -31.78 7.04 19.43
N SER A 141 -32.33 7.59 18.35
CA SER A 141 -33.75 7.42 18.01
C SER A 141 -34.10 5.96 17.77
N PHE A 142 -33.25 5.20 17.07
CA PHE A 142 -33.44 3.75 16.91
C PHE A 142 -33.23 2.99 18.22
N ALA A 143 -32.25 3.39 19.03
CA ALA A 143 -32.03 2.80 20.35
C ALA A 143 -33.23 3.00 21.30
N GLN A 144 -33.97 4.10 21.12
CA GLN A 144 -35.17 4.44 21.90
C GLN A 144 -36.49 3.98 21.23
N TYR A 145 -36.48 3.69 19.93
CA TYR A 145 -37.66 3.23 19.21
C TYR A 145 -38.09 1.86 19.73
N ARG A 146 -39.38 1.74 20.04
CA ARG A 146 -40.01 0.54 20.59
C ARG A 146 -41.32 0.30 19.84
N PRO A 147 -41.42 -0.71 18.96
CA PRO A 147 -42.64 -1.00 18.22
C PRO A 147 -43.81 -1.31 19.18
N ALA A 148 -44.97 -0.69 18.98
CA ALA A 148 -46.14 -0.86 19.87
C ALA A 148 -46.67 -2.32 19.93
N HIS A 149 -46.38 -3.10 18.88
CA HIS A 149 -46.80 -4.48 18.65
C HIS A 149 -45.99 -5.51 19.44
N GLU A 150 -44.87 -5.11 20.05
CA GLU A 150 -43.94 -5.99 20.78
C GLU A 150 -43.96 -5.76 22.30
N ARG A 151 -44.91 -4.99 22.84
CA ARG A 151 -45.10 -4.80 24.30
C ARG A 151 -45.74 -6.04 24.96
N THR A 152 -45.16 -7.21 24.74
CA THR A 152 -45.54 -8.44 25.43
C THR A 152 -44.76 -8.55 26.75
N ALA A 153 -45.23 -9.40 27.68
CA ALA A 153 -44.57 -9.60 28.97
C ALA A 153 -43.11 -10.08 28.82
N GLU A 154 -42.82 -10.81 27.74
CA GLU A 154 -41.47 -11.25 27.39
C GLU A 154 -40.56 -10.08 27.05
N PHE A 155 -41.08 -9.04 26.40
CA PHE A 155 -40.32 -7.84 26.07
C PHE A 155 -40.04 -6.99 27.31
N GLU A 156 -41.02 -6.81 28.20
CA GLU A 156 -40.81 -6.13 29.48
C GLU A 156 -39.79 -6.88 30.35
N ALA A 157 -39.83 -8.21 30.34
CA ALA A 157 -38.83 -9.03 31.02
C ALA A 157 -37.42 -8.83 30.42
N LEU A 158 -37.30 -8.71 29.09
CA LEU A 158 -36.02 -8.43 28.44
C LEU A 158 -35.47 -7.05 28.79
N GLU A 159 -36.30 -6.00 28.82
CA GLU A 159 -35.85 -4.66 29.21
C GLU A 159 -35.42 -4.63 30.69
N LEU A 160 -36.15 -5.31 31.59
CA LEU A 160 -35.75 -5.44 32.99
C LEU A 160 -34.40 -6.15 33.14
N ILE A 161 -34.19 -7.24 32.38
CA ILE A 161 -32.91 -7.96 32.37
C ILE A 161 -31.80 -7.06 31.83
N ARG A 162 -32.07 -6.24 30.80
CA ARG A 162 -31.11 -5.31 30.23
C ARG A 162 -30.71 -4.22 31.23
N ASP A 163 -31.67 -3.56 31.86
CA ASP A 163 -31.44 -2.54 32.89
C ASP A 163 -30.67 -3.11 34.08
N PHE A 164 -31.03 -4.33 34.51
CA PHE A 164 -30.32 -5.03 35.57
C PHE A 164 -28.86 -5.29 35.18
N LEU A 165 -28.59 -5.77 33.95
CA LEU A 165 -27.22 -5.99 33.48
C LEU A 165 -26.44 -4.69 33.34
N ASP A 166 -27.07 -3.60 32.88
CA ASP A 166 -26.42 -2.29 32.75
C ASP A 166 -26.09 -1.64 34.10
N SER A 167 -26.74 -2.07 35.19
CA SER A 167 -26.41 -1.64 36.55
C SER A 167 -25.03 -2.12 37.05
N PHE A 168 -24.41 -3.10 36.39
CA PHE A 168 -23.08 -3.63 36.74
C PHE A 168 -21.99 -3.00 35.85
N PRO A 169 -21.17 -2.06 36.37
CA PRO A 169 -20.12 -1.42 35.59
C PRO A 169 -18.90 -2.32 35.37
N ASP A 170 -18.70 -3.34 36.21
CA ASP A 170 -17.57 -4.25 36.11
C ASP A 170 -17.89 -5.49 35.25
N LEU A 171 -17.02 -5.76 34.28
CA LEU A 171 -17.13 -6.91 33.38
C LEU A 171 -17.06 -8.24 34.16
N SER A 172 -16.30 -8.30 35.25
CA SER A 172 -16.17 -9.51 36.07
C SER A 172 -17.51 -9.94 36.68
N GLN A 173 -18.35 -8.97 37.07
CA GLN A 173 -19.69 -9.21 37.62
C GLN A 173 -20.66 -9.72 36.55
N LYS A 174 -20.57 -9.19 35.33
CA LYS A 174 -21.35 -9.67 34.17
C LYS A 174 -20.96 -11.10 33.79
N GLN A 175 -19.66 -11.42 33.78
CA GLN A 175 -19.18 -12.78 33.51
C GLN A 175 -19.66 -13.78 34.56
N MET A 176 -19.65 -13.42 35.85
CA MET A 176 -20.21 -14.27 36.90
C MET A 176 -21.70 -14.58 36.67
N LEU A 177 -22.50 -13.57 36.28
CA LEU A 177 -23.92 -13.76 35.96
C LEU A 177 -24.13 -14.70 34.76
N TYR A 178 -23.33 -14.58 33.71
CA TYR A 178 -23.41 -15.49 32.56
C TYR A 178 -23.03 -16.93 32.92
N ALA A 179 -22.03 -17.12 33.79
CA ALA A 179 -21.64 -18.45 34.28
C ALA A 179 -22.75 -19.08 35.13
N LEU A 180 -23.38 -18.30 36.01
CA LEU A 180 -24.52 -18.75 36.82
C LEU A 180 -25.73 -19.11 35.95
N LEU A 181 -26.01 -18.30 34.92
CA LEU A 181 -27.09 -18.55 33.96
C LEU A 181 -26.85 -19.84 33.18
N ALA A 182 -25.64 -20.04 32.65
CA ALA A 182 -25.26 -21.26 31.94
C ALA A 182 -25.37 -22.50 32.85
N GLY A 183 -24.88 -22.41 34.09
CA GLY A 183 -25.01 -23.46 35.08
C GLY A 183 -26.46 -23.81 35.40
N GLY A 184 -27.31 -22.80 35.64
CA GLY A 184 -28.74 -22.99 35.91
C GLY A 184 -29.50 -23.61 34.73
N MET A 185 -29.19 -23.20 33.51
CA MET A 185 -29.77 -23.78 32.29
C MET A 185 -29.34 -25.23 32.07
N HIS A 186 -28.10 -25.57 32.42
CA HIS A 186 -27.63 -26.95 32.36
C HIS A 186 -28.35 -27.84 33.38
N HIS A 187 -28.52 -27.37 34.63
CA HIS A 187 -29.22 -28.10 35.69
C HIS A 187 -30.73 -28.24 35.43
N THR A 188 -31.33 -27.35 34.64
CA THR A 188 -32.74 -27.42 34.23
C THR A 188 -32.93 -28.20 32.92
N ASN A 189 -31.91 -28.96 32.50
CA ASN A 189 -31.91 -29.81 31.31
C ASN A 189 -32.15 -29.04 29.98
N ARG A 190 -31.62 -27.82 29.89
CA ARG A 190 -31.63 -26.98 28.68
C ARG A 190 -30.21 -26.73 28.17
N PRO A 191 -29.54 -27.76 27.61
CA PRO A 191 -28.12 -27.71 27.27
C PRO A 191 -27.80 -26.71 26.14
N GLU A 192 -28.69 -26.53 25.17
CA GLU A 192 -28.48 -25.58 24.06
C GLU A 192 -28.48 -24.11 24.53
N HIS A 193 -29.37 -23.77 25.46
CA HIS A 193 -29.41 -22.43 26.05
C HIS A 193 -28.21 -22.21 26.98
N ALA A 194 -27.78 -23.24 27.71
CA ALA A 194 -26.57 -23.18 28.53
C ALA A 194 -25.31 -22.91 27.69
N ALA A 195 -25.20 -23.54 26.51
CA ALA A 195 -24.08 -23.29 25.59
C ALA A 195 -24.07 -21.85 25.05
N LYS A 196 -25.24 -21.30 24.70
CA LYS A 196 -25.36 -19.88 24.28
C LYS A 196 -24.98 -18.92 25.40
N ALA A 197 -25.38 -19.20 26.64
CA ALA A 197 -25.00 -18.39 27.80
C ALA A 197 -23.50 -18.47 28.12
N ALA A 198 -22.90 -19.66 27.98
CA ALA A 198 -21.46 -19.85 28.17
C ALA A 198 -20.62 -19.12 27.10
N ALA A 199 -21.09 -19.05 25.85
CA ALA A 199 -20.40 -18.32 24.78
C ALA A 199 -20.23 -16.82 25.07
N LEU A 200 -21.12 -16.23 25.87
CA LEU A 200 -21.03 -14.82 26.29
C LEU A 200 -19.84 -14.56 27.24
N LEU A 201 -19.25 -15.58 27.86
CA LEU A 201 -18.07 -15.46 28.72
C LEU A 201 -16.80 -15.14 27.91
N ASP A 202 -16.70 -15.67 26.69
CA ASP A 202 -15.54 -15.54 25.81
C ASP A 202 -15.60 -14.29 24.92
N GLY A 203 -16.64 -13.45 25.08
CA GLY A 203 -16.89 -12.27 24.23
C GLY A 203 -17.17 -12.62 22.77
N ARG A 204 -17.46 -13.89 22.47
CA ARG A 204 -17.77 -14.36 21.12
C ARG A 204 -19.28 -14.39 20.91
N THR A 205 -19.71 -13.81 19.80
CA THR A 205 -21.03 -14.04 19.21
C THR A 205 -21.28 -15.55 19.15
N PRO A 206 -22.42 -16.06 19.63
CA PRO A 206 -22.69 -17.50 19.58
C PRO A 206 -22.58 -17.98 18.13
N PRO A 207 -22.00 -19.17 17.87
CA PRO A 207 -22.03 -19.76 16.54
C PRO A 207 -23.50 -19.87 16.10
N ALA A 208 -23.75 -19.46 14.85
CA ALA A 208 -25.07 -19.59 14.25
C ALA A 208 -25.58 -21.02 14.45
N PRO A 209 -26.88 -21.22 14.72
CA PRO A 209 -27.41 -22.57 14.81
C PRO A 209 -27.20 -23.25 13.44
N ASP A 210 -26.44 -24.35 13.47
CA ASP A 210 -26.28 -25.24 12.33
C ASP A 210 -27.65 -25.86 11.99
N GLY A 211 -28.21 -25.42 10.85
CA GLY A 211 -29.10 -26.22 10.01
C GLY A 211 -30.60 -26.13 10.27
N GLU A 212 -31.36 -25.81 9.22
CA GLU A 212 -32.25 -26.80 8.59
C GLU A 212 -32.45 -26.44 7.11
N ALA A 213 -32.47 -27.48 6.28
CA ALA A 213 -32.64 -27.43 4.82
C ALA A 213 -34.10 -27.17 4.42
#